data_AF-A0A4Q7Q753-F1
#
_entry.id   AF-A0A4Q7Q753-F1
#
_cell.length_a   1.000
_cell.length_b   1.000
_cell.length_c   1.000
_cell.angle_alpha   90.00
_cell.angle_beta   90.00
_cell.angle_gamma   90.00
#
_symmetry.space_group_name_H-M   'P 1'
#
loop_
_entity.id
_entity.type
_entity.pdbx_description
1 polymer ?
#
loop_
_entity_poly.entity_id
_entity_poly.type
_entity_poly.pdbx_seq_one_letter_code
_entity_poly.pdbx_strand_id
1 'polypeptide(L)'
;MPPVVALASRVVNASEARVLGLIGTTFRAAQLPTIQVTVPAALAERAVAAWQRDAEEAVPEPERPEDRVRRQRAGTLALIGLTIAKRGHLDADGNTVVDLNPELVGVAMDAADDVHLR
;
A
#
# COMPACT_ATOMS: atom_id res chain seq x y z
N MET A 1 39.78 5.50 17.53
CA MET A 1 38.49 5.41 18.25
C MET A 1 37.70 6.69 17.97
N PRO A 2 36.80 6.73 16.97
CA PRO A 2 35.89 7.86 16.83
C PRO A 2 34.82 7.82 17.93
N PRO A 3 34.28 8.97 18.36
CA PRO A 3 33.30 9.02 19.44
C PRO A 3 31.93 8.48 18.97
N VAL A 4 31.28 7.73 19.86
CA VAL A 4 29.90 7.27 19.71
C VAL A 4 28.99 8.51 19.77
N VAL A 5 28.52 8.96 18.62
CA VAL A 5 27.50 10.02 18.53
C VAL A 5 26.20 9.44 19.06
N ALA A 6 25.73 9.97 20.19
CA ALA A 6 24.38 9.71 20.68
C ALA A 6 23.38 10.10 19.57
N LEU A 7 22.66 9.11 19.04
CA LEU A 7 21.54 9.32 18.12
C LEU A 7 20.42 10.01 18.92
N ALA A 8 20.47 11.34 19.00
CA ALA A 8 19.32 12.12 19.41
C ALA A 8 18.19 11.82 18.41
N SER A 9 17.10 11.24 18.90
CA SER A 9 15.89 10.95 18.15
C SER A 9 15.38 12.24 17.50
N ARG A 10 15.70 12.46 16.23
CA ARG A 10 15.22 13.63 15.49
C ARG A 10 13.74 13.44 15.18
N VAL A 11 12.89 14.25 15.81
CA VAL A 11 11.49 14.39 15.44
C VAL A 11 11.40 15.40 14.31
N VAL A 12 10.91 14.96 13.15
CA VAL A 12 10.66 15.82 11.99
C VAL A 12 9.49 16.75 12.32
N ASN A 13 9.68 18.06 12.21
CA ASN A 13 8.60 19.02 12.46
C ASN A 13 7.65 19.14 11.24
N ALA A 14 6.48 19.77 11.41
CA ALA A 14 5.47 19.84 10.35
C ALA A 14 5.94 20.53 9.05
N SER A 15 6.86 21.50 9.15
CA SER A 15 7.44 22.18 7.99
C SER A 15 8.36 21.25 7.21
N GLU A 16 9.22 20.51 7.92
CA GLU A 16 10.09 19.51 7.32
C GLU A 16 9.30 18.36 6.69
N ALA A 17 8.26 17.86 7.38
CA ALA A 17 7.35 16.85 6.84
C ALA A 17 6.67 17.32 5.54
N ARG A 18 6.28 18.60 5.47
CA ARG A 18 5.73 19.19 4.24
C ARG A 18 6.75 19.19 3.10
N VAL A 19 8.00 19.55 3.36
CA VAL A 19 9.07 19.53 2.36
C VAL A 19 9.30 18.10 1.85
N LEU A 20 9.34 17.11 2.74
CA LEU A 20 9.46 15.70 2.36
C LEU A 20 8.24 15.23 1.54
N GLY A 21 7.04 15.71 1.87
CA GLY A 21 5.84 15.47 1.07
C GLY A 21 5.94 16.02 -0.37
N LEU A 22 6.60 17.17 -0.55
CA LEU A 22 6.86 17.72 -1.89
C LEU A 22 7.86 16.87 -2.69
N ILE A 23 8.82 16.21 -2.04
CA ILE A 23 9.67 15.23 -2.74
C ILE A 23 8.79 14.08 -3.28
N GLY A 24 7.81 13.62 -2.50
CA GLY A 24 6.87 12.60 -2.95
C GLY A 24 6.08 12.96 -4.21
N THR A 25 5.80 14.25 -4.47
CA THR A 25 5.13 14.66 -5.72
C THR A 25 6.02 14.44 -6.94
N THR A 26 7.34 14.58 -6.79
CA THR A 26 8.32 14.28 -7.84
C THR A 26 8.33 12.80 -8.19
N PHE A 27 8.20 11.92 -7.19
CA PHE A 27 8.14 10.48 -7.38
C PHE A 27 6.85 10.04 -8.07
N ARG A 28 5.72 10.68 -7.78
CA ARG A 28 4.44 10.40 -8.47
C ARG A 28 4.47 10.82 -9.93
N ALA A 29 5.20 11.89 -10.25
CA ALA A 29 5.37 12.35 -11.63
C ALA A 29 6.39 11.48 -12.39
N ALA A 30 7.38 10.92 -11.68
CA ALA A 30 8.30 9.96 -12.25
C ALA A 30 7.57 8.62 -12.47
N GLN A 31 7.60 8.09 -13.69
CA GLN A 31 7.10 6.74 -13.96
C GLN A 31 8.06 5.72 -13.34
N LEU A 32 7.98 5.53 -12.03
CA LEU A 32 8.87 4.65 -11.28
C LEU A 32 8.74 3.21 -11.78
N PRO A 33 9.84 2.45 -11.83
CA PRO A 33 9.79 1.05 -12.16
C PRO A 33 8.95 0.29 -11.12
N THR A 34 8.27 -0.75 -11.58
CA THR A 34 7.56 -1.68 -10.70
C THR A 34 8.56 -2.51 -9.90
N ILE A 35 8.13 -2.97 -8.72
CA ILE A 35 8.89 -3.84 -7.84
C ILE A 35 8.26 -5.23 -7.92
N GLN A 36 9.09 -6.24 -8.20
CA GLN A 36 8.67 -7.63 -8.13
C GLN A 36 8.50 -8.04 -6.67
N VAL A 37 7.34 -8.58 -6.32
CA VAL A 37 7.03 -9.08 -4.99
C VAL A 37 6.47 -10.51 -5.07
N THR A 38 6.68 -11.27 -4.00
CA THR A 38 6.12 -12.62 -3.82
C THR A 38 5.08 -12.60 -2.71
N VAL A 39 3.89 -13.14 -3.01
CA VAL A 39 2.73 -13.17 -2.11
C VAL A 39 2.29 -14.62 -1.93
N PRO A 40 2.09 -15.11 -0.69
CA PRO A 40 1.53 -16.44 -0.45
C PRO A 40 0.21 -16.65 -1.21
N ALA A 41 0.05 -17.82 -1.85
CA ALA A 41 -1.12 -18.12 -2.69
C ALA A 41 -2.47 -17.78 -2.04
N ALA A 42 -2.67 -18.23 -0.80
CA ALA A 42 -3.91 -17.98 -0.07
C ALA A 42 -4.21 -16.48 0.13
N LEU A 43 -3.18 -15.63 0.26
CA LEU A 43 -3.36 -14.18 0.36
C LEU A 43 -3.61 -13.56 -1.01
N ALA A 44 -2.92 -14.03 -2.05
CA ALA A 44 -3.13 -13.59 -3.42
C ALA A 44 -4.56 -13.89 -3.90
N GLU A 45 -5.06 -15.10 -3.66
CA GLU A 45 -6.44 -15.50 -3.94
C GLU A 45 -7.46 -14.59 -3.25
N ARG A 46 -7.25 -14.30 -1.96
CA ARG A 46 -8.12 -13.40 -1.21
C ARG A 46 -8.08 -11.97 -1.73
N ALA A 47 -6.92 -11.49 -2.15
CA ALA A 47 -6.79 -10.16 -2.75
C ALA A 47 -7.55 -10.08 -4.08
N VAL A 48 -7.45 -11.10 -4.93
CA VAL A 48 -8.20 -11.20 -6.20
C VAL A 48 -9.70 -11.25 -5.93
N ALA A 49 -10.16 -12.08 -4.98
CA ALA A 49 -11.56 -12.16 -4.60
C ALA A 49 -12.11 -10.82 -4.08
N ALA A 50 -11.32 -10.09 -3.29
CA ALA A 50 -11.70 -8.78 -2.78
C ALA A 50 -11.89 -7.74 -3.89
N TRP A 51 -11.08 -7.79 -4.96
CA TRP A 51 -11.24 -6.94 -6.14
C TRP A 51 -12.46 -7.33 -6.99
N GLN A 52 -12.72 -8.62 -7.14
CA GLN A 52 -13.80 -9.14 -7.99
C GLN A 52 -15.18 -9.05 -7.34
N ARG A 53 -15.26 -8.78 -6.04
CA ARG A 53 -16.53 -8.63 -5.33
C ARG A 53 -17.27 -7.39 -5.83
N ASP A 54 -18.52 -7.57 -6.23
CA ASP A 54 -19.40 -6.46 -6.55
C ASP A 54 -19.60 -5.56 -5.33
N ALA A 55 -19.80 -4.26 -5.57
CA ALA A 55 -20.09 -3.31 -4.49
C ALA A 55 -21.52 -3.56 -3.99
N GLU A 56 -21.67 -4.45 -3.02
CA GLU A 56 -22.99 -4.87 -2.50
C GLU A 56 -23.62 -3.84 -1.55
N GLU A 57 -22.84 -2.93 -0.96
CA GLU A 57 -23.34 -1.93 -0.03
C GLU A 57 -23.47 -0.55 -0.68
N ALA A 58 -24.69 -0.01 -0.67
CA ALA A 58 -24.94 1.38 -1.00
C ALA A 58 -24.18 2.29 -0.02
N VAL A 59 -23.44 3.27 -0.55
CA VAL A 59 -22.77 4.28 0.26
C VAL A 59 -23.87 5.15 0.92
N PRO A 60 -23.92 5.24 2.26
CA PRO A 60 -24.93 6.07 2.91
C PRO A 60 -24.76 7.54 2.54
N GLU A 61 -25.86 8.25 2.30
CA GLU A 61 -25.87 9.69 2.03
C GLU A 61 -26.56 10.46 3.18
N PRO A 62 -25.86 11.44 3.82
CA PRO A 62 -24.50 11.89 3.53
C PRO A 62 -23.41 10.93 4.06
N GLU A 63 -22.36 10.70 3.27
CA GLU A 63 -21.18 9.91 3.67
C GLU A 63 -20.36 10.70 4.70
N ARG A 64 -20.00 10.07 5.82
CA ARG A 64 -19.12 10.72 6.80
C ARG A 64 -17.71 10.83 6.22
N PRO A 65 -16.96 11.92 6.46
CA PRO A 65 -15.61 12.09 5.89
C PRO A 65 -14.64 10.95 6.21
N GLU A 66 -14.75 10.35 7.40
CA GLU A 66 -13.94 9.21 7.81
C GLU A 66 -14.27 7.92 7.02
N ASP A 67 -15.54 7.70 6.67
CA ASP A 67 -15.96 6.55 5.86
C ASP A 67 -15.42 6.68 4.43
N ARG A 68 -15.43 7.91 3.90
CA ARG A 68 -14.85 8.21 2.59
C ARG A 68 -13.35 7.89 2.53
N VAL A 69 -12.58 8.29 3.52
CA VAL A 69 -11.13 8.01 3.59
C VAL A 69 -10.89 6.50 3.68
N ARG A 70 -11.64 5.79 4.53
CA ARG A 70 -11.55 4.33 4.64
C ARG A 70 -11.88 3.64 3.33
N ARG A 71 -12.96 4.04 2.66
CA ARG A 71 -13.38 3.50 1.36
C ARG A 71 -12.35 3.77 0.27
N GLN A 72 -11.80 4.99 0.22
CA GLN A 72 -10.73 5.33 -0.72
C GLN A 72 -9.51 4.42 -0.52
N ARG A 73 -9.07 4.23 0.74
CA ARG A 73 -7.94 3.35 1.04
C ARG A 73 -8.22 1.89 0.70
N ALA A 74 -9.41 1.39 1.00
CA ALA A 74 -9.83 0.04 0.62
C ALA A 74 -9.83 -0.15 -0.91
N GLY A 75 -10.31 0.85 -1.65
CA GLY A 75 -10.25 0.86 -3.11
C GLY A 75 -8.82 0.82 -3.65
N THR A 76 -7.90 1.60 -3.06
CA THR A 76 -6.48 1.56 -3.42
C THR A 76 -5.87 0.19 -3.14
N LEU A 77 -6.12 -0.41 -1.98
CA LEU A 77 -5.64 -1.76 -1.64
C LEU A 77 -6.21 -2.84 -2.57
N ALA A 78 -7.46 -2.71 -3.02
CA ALA A 78 -8.06 -3.65 -3.97
C ALA A 78 -7.36 -3.65 -5.34
N LEU A 79 -6.64 -2.58 -5.71
CA LEU A 79 -5.83 -2.56 -6.94
C LEU A 79 -4.68 -3.58 -6.92
N ILE A 80 -4.26 -4.04 -5.74
CA ILE A 80 -3.31 -5.16 -5.62
C ILE A 80 -3.94 -6.43 -6.16
N GLY A 81 -5.19 -6.73 -5.78
CA GLY A 81 -5.96 -7.85 -6.30
C GLY A 81 -6.14 -7.79 -7.82
N LEU A 82 -6.46 -6.61 -8.37
CA LEU A 82 -6.51 -6.38 -9.81
C LEU A 82 -5.17 -6.68 -10.50
N THR A 83 -4.06 -6.23 -9.91
CA THR A 83 -2.73 -6.37 -10.50
C THR A 83 -2.29 -7.83 -10.49
N ILE A 84 -2.54 -8.54 -9.39
CA ILE A 84 -2.35 -9.99 -9.28
C ILE A 84 -3.18 -10.72 -10.34
N ALA A 85 -4.48 -10.42 -10.46
CA ALA A 85 -5.35 -11.09 -11.43
C ALA A 85 -4.89 -10.91 -12.88
N LYS A 86 -4.26 -9.77 -13.21
CA LYS A 86 -3.82 -9.45 -14.58
C LYS A 86 -2.40 -9.91 -14.90
N ARG A 87 -1.50 -9.94 -13.92
CA ARG A 87 -0.05 -10.06 -14.14
C ARG A 87 0.65 -11.05 -13.21
N GLY A 88 -0.05 -11.58 -12.22
CA GLY A 88 0.48 -12.57 -11.29
C GLY A 88 0.74 -13.90 -12.00
N HIS A 89 1.81 -14.57 -11.58
CA HIS A 89 2.12 -15.93 -11.98
C HIS A 89 2.65 -16.71 -10.78
N LEU A 90 2.58 -18.03 -10.83
CA LEU A 90 3.06 -18.89 -9.75
C LEU A 90 4.57 -19.12 -9.86
N ASP A 91 5.27 -19.08 -8.74
CA ASP A 91 6.63 -19.60 -8.63
C ASP A 91 6.66 -21.12 -8.38
N ALA A 92 7.86 -21.67 -8.18
CA ALA A 92 8.08 -23.10 -7.95
C ALA A 92 7.45 -23.61 -6.65
N ASP A 93 7.26 -22.73 -5.67
CA ASP A 93 6.68 -23.03 -4.35
C ASP A 93 5.15 -22.81 -4.33
N GLY A 94 4.58 -22.39 -5.46
CA GLY A 94 3.17 -22.08 -5.61
C GLY A 94 2.78 -20.72 -5.08
N ASN A 95 3.71 -19.81 -4.77
CA ASN A 95 3.39 -18.44 -4.40
C ASN A 95 3.16 -17.58 -5.64
N THR A 96 2.41 -16.49 -5.48
CA THR A 96 2.18 -15.55 -6.57
C THR A 96 3.30 -14.51 -6.65
N VAL A 97 3.99 -14.45 -7.78
CA VAL A 97 4.96 -13.40 -8.12
C VAL A 97 4.29 -12.38 -9.03
N VAL A 98 4.44 -11.09 -8.70
CA VAL A 98 3.82 -9.99 -9.45
C VAL A 98 4.64 -8.72 -9.35
N ASP A 99 4.67 -7.94 -10.43
CA ASP A 99 5.25 -6.61 -10.46
C ASP A 99 4.22 -5.56 -9.99
N LEU A 100 4.48 -4.92 -8.86
CA LEU A 100 3.61 -3.90 -8.27
C LEU A 100 4.20 -2.49 -8.39
N ASN A 101 3.31 -1.49 -8.49
CA ASN A 101 3.70 -0.10 -8.34
C ASN A 101 4.19 0.14 -6.89
N PRO A 102 5.33 0.82 -6.69
CA PRO A 102 5.85 1.13 -5.35
C PRO A 102 4.82 1.79 -4.42
N GLU A 103 3.90 2.60 -4.96
CA GLU A 103 2.83 3.21 -4.17
C GLU A 103 1.88 2.17 -3.56
N LEU A 104 1.50 1.14 -4.32
CA LEU A 104 0.64 0.06 -3.81
C LEU A 104 1.35 -0.77 -2.75
N VAL A 105 2.66 -1.00 -2.90
CA VAL A 105 3.49 -1.68 -1.91
C VAL A 105 3.52 -0.86 -0.61
N GLY A 106 3.78 0.44 -0.69
CA GLY A 106 3.79 1.33 0.47
C GLY A 106 2.44 1.35 1.21
N VAL A 107 1.33 1.51 0.47
CA VAL A 107 -0.02 1.50 1.07
C VAL A 107 -0.34 0.17 1.74
N ALA A 108 0.11 -0.96 1.21
CA ALA A 108 -0.05 -2.27 1.83
C ALA A 108 0.76 -2.42 3.12
N MET A 109 1.99 -1.90 3.14
CA MET A 109 2.83 -1.88 4.35
C MET A 109 2.21 -1.00 5.44
N ASP A 110 1.76 0.21 5.09
CA ASP A 110 1.06 1.10 6.04
C ASP A 110 -0.23 0.44 6.59
N ALA A 111 -0.92 -0.36 5.78
CA ALA A 111 -2.10 -1.12 6.22
C ALA A 111 -1.75 -2.28 7.14
N ALA A 112 -0.56 -2.86 7.02
CA ALA A 112 -0.09 -3.91 7.92
C ALA A 112 0.13 -3.37 9.35
N ASP A 113 0.60 -2.13 9.50
CA ASP A 113 0.78 -1.51 10.82
C ASP A 113 -0.55 -1.41 11.59
N ASP A 114 -1.65 -1.07 10.91
CA ASP A 114 -2.98 -1.03 11.53
C ASP A 114 -3.51 -2.41 11.96
N VAL A 115 -3.04 -3.48 11.32
CA VAL A 115 -3.40 -4.86 11.69
C VAL A 115 -2.66 -5.29 12.95
N HIS A 116 -1.41 -4.85 13.14
CA HIS A 116 -0.58 -5.23 14.29
C HIS A 116 -0.81 -4.35 15.52
N LEU A 117 -1.42 -3.18 15.36
CA LEU A 117 -1.81 -2.27 16.45
C LEU A 117 -3.16 -2.61 17.10
N ARG A 118 -3.80 -3.73 16.70
CA ARG A 118 -5.09 -4.19 17.21
C ARG A 118 -4.98 -5.46 18.05
#